data_AF-A0A8H3R2R3-F1
#
_entry.id   AF-A0A8H3R2R3-F1
#
_cell.length_a   1.000
_cell.length_b   1.000
_cell.length_c   1.000
_cell.angle_alpha   90.00
_cell.angle_beta   90.00
_cell.angle_gamma   90.00
#
_symmetry.space_group_name_H-M   'P 1'
#
loop_
_entity.id
_entity.type
_entity.pdbx_description
1 polymer ?
#
loop_
_entity_poly.entity_id
_entity_poly.type
_entity_poly.pdbx_seq_one_letter_code
_entity_poly.pdbx_strand_id
1 'polypeptide(L)'
;MAQLNTGALQWPNDATLSLIQYRRLYQRFFCTTAIHDQKVIWNHISQNINNDHQNFAPTKRQCRNKWNALKSGYENLKRLLSGNPEGFPTHTPTLHDERFHDELSDEFWLAESNNLLFN
;
A
#
# COMPACT_ATOMS: atom_id res chain seq x y z
N MET A 1 28.67 -11.21 -7.72
CA MET A 1 27.31 -10.66 -7.81
C MET A 1 27.04 -9.92 -6.52
N ALA A 2 27.14 -8.59 -6.54
CA ALA A 2 27.02 -7.77 -5.34
C ALA A 2 25.54 -7.57 -5.00
N GLN A 3 25.09 -8.15 -3.89
CA GLN A 3 23.82 -7.81 -3.27
C GLN A 3 23.92 -6.38 -2.73
N LEU A 4 23.19 -5.44 -3.33
CA LEU A 4 23.00 -4.11 -2.76
C LEU A 4 22.09 -4.24 -1.53
N ASN A 5 22.71 -4.46 -0.39
CA ASN A 5 22.10 -4.43 0.93
C ASN A 5 21.77 -2.97 1.27
N THR A 6 20.67 -2.45 0.72
CA THR A 6 20.03 -1.25 1.28
C THR A 6 19.18 -1.74 2.45
N GLY A 7 19.33 -1.14 3.63
CA GLY A 7 18.65 -1.53 4.88
C GLY A 7 17.12 -1.34 4.87
N ALA A 8 16.45 -1.79 3.82
CA ALA A 8 15.02 -1.85 3.68
C ALA A 8 14.50 -3.04 4.48
N LEU A 9 13.67 -2.75 5.48
CA LEU A 9 12.90 -3.74 6.21
C LEU A 9 12.20 -4.68 5.22
N GLN A 10 12.52 -5.97 5.26
CA GLN A 10 11.77 -6.97 4.50
C GLN A 10 10.40 -7.12 5.14
N TRP A 11 9.34 -6.94 4.36
CA TRP A 11 7.97 -7.04 4.84
C TRP A 11 7.47 -8.48 4.70
N PRO A 12 7.09 -9.15 5.80
CA PRO A 12 6.38 -10.42 5.75
C PRO A 12 5.06 -10.32 4.97
N ASN A 13 4.60 -11.44 4.40
CA ASN A 13 3.37 -11.47 3.61
C ASN A 13 2.13 -11.18 4.47
N ASP A 14 2.04 -11.82 5.63
CA ASP A 14 0.99 -11.61 6.64
C ASP A 14 0.98 -10.16 7.14
N ALA A 15 2.13 -9.58 7.47
CA ALA A 15 2.21 -8.18 7.88
C ALA A 15 1.86 -7.19 6.75
N THR A 16 2.18 -7.55 5.50
CA THR A 16 1.76 -6.78 4.31
C THR A 16 0.25 -6.82 4.13
N LEU A 17 -0.37 -8.00 4.33
CA LEU A 17 -1.82 -8.15 4.29
C LEU A 17 -2.50 -7.32 5.39
N SER A 18 -2.01 -7.37 6.63
CA SER A 18 -2.50 -6.53 7.72
C SER A 18 -2.39 -5.03 7.40
N LEU A 19 -1.28 -4.59 6.77
CA LEU A 19 -1.15 -3.20 6.33
C LEU A 19 -2.25 -2.81 5.34
N ILE A 20 -2.54 -3.65 4.35
CA ILE A 20 -3.61 -3.41 3.37
C ILE A 20 -4.96 -3.32 4.08
N GLN A 21 -5.27 -4.28 4.94
CA GLN A 21 -6.52 -4.33 5.70
C GLN A 21 -6.71 -3.10 6.60
N TYR A 22 -5.70 -2.73 7.38
CA TYR A 22 -5.76 -1.51 8.20
C TYR A 22 -5.86 -0.26 7.35
N ARG A 23 -5.15 -0.18 6.21
CA ARG A 23 -5.26 0.97 5.34
C ARG A 23 -6.67 1.14 4.77
N ARG A 24 -7.36 0.03 4.45
CA ARG A 24 -8.79 0.02 4.09
C ARG A 24 -9.65 0.46 5.27
N LEU A 25 -9.46 -0.12 6.46
CA LEU A 25 -10.22 0.22 7.68
C LEU A 25 -10.16 1.72 8.01
N TYR A 26 -8.98 2.34 7.88
CA TYR A 26 -8.79 3.76 8.15
C TYR A 26 -9.07 4.67 6.93
N GLN A 27 -9.59 4.15 5.80
CA GLN A 27 -9.73 4.91 4.55
C GLN A 27 -10.49 6.22 4.73
N ARG A 28 -11.62 6.20 5.44
CA ARG A 28 -12.41 7.42 5.72
C ARG A 28 -11.57 8.51 6.39
N PHE A 29 -10.73 8.15 7.36
CA PHE A 29 -9.86 9.12 8.02
C PHE A 29 -8.81 9.68 7.07
N PHE A 30 -8.24 8.87 6.18
CA PHE A 30 -7.32 9.39 5.16
C PHE A 30 -7.99 10.38 4.20
N CYS A 31 -9.26 10.18 3.87
CA CYS A 31 -10.02 11.12 3.01
C CYS A 31 -10.33 12.44 3.72
N THR A 32 -10.63 12.41 5.02
CA THR A 32 -11.05 13.62 5.77
C THR A 32 -9.90 14.36 6.46
N THR A 33 -8.77 13.69 6.72
CA THR A 33 -7.64 14.27 7.43
C THR A 33 -6.65 14.91 6.44
N ALA A 34 -6.28 16.16 6.71
CA ALA A 34 -5.28 16.88 5.95
C ALA A 34 -3.95 16.11 5.88
N ILE A 35 -3.27 16.17 4.73
CA ILE A 35 -2.05 15.37 4.45
C ILE A 35 -0.98 15.50 5.56
N HIS A 36 -0.79 16.71 6.11
CA HIS A 36 0.19 16.96 7.16
C HIS A 36 -0.13 16.27 8.50
N ASP A 37 -1.39 15.93 8.73
CA ASP A 37 -1.89 15.29 9.95
C ASP A 37 -2.10 13.78 9.82
N GLN A 38 -2.07 13.23 8.59
CA GLN A 38 -2.20 11.78 8.35
C GLN A 38 -1.10 10.96 9.04
N LYS A 39 -0.01 11.60 9.52
CA LYS A 39 1.01 10.99 10.38
C LYS A 39 0.43 10.32 11.63
N VAL A 40 -0.71 10.80 12.14
CA VAL A 40 -1.41 10.21 13.30
C VAL A 40 -2.06 8.89 12.90
N ILE A 41 -2.71 8.83 11.74
CA ILE A 41 -3.34 7.61 11.23
C ILE A 41 -2.26 6.54 10.97
N TRP A 42 -1.16 6.90 10.33
CA TRP A 42 -0.04 5.98 10.13
C TRP A 42 0.57 5.47 11.44
N ASN A 43 0.50 6.26 12.51
CA ASN A 43 0.95 5.84 13.84
C ASN A 43 0.04 4.74 14.41
N HIS A 44 -1.28 4.89 14.29
CA HIS A 44 -2.23 3.86 14.71
C HIS A 44 -2.09 2.57 13.91
N ILE A 45 -1.94 2.66 12.59
CA ILE A 45 -1.71 1.48 11.74
C ILE A 45 -0.44 0.73 12.16
N SER A 46 0.65 1.46 12.39
CA SER A 46 1.91 0.90 12.88
C SER A 46 1.73 0.19 14.22
N GLN A 47 1.06 0.81 15.19
CA GLN A 47 0.77 0.20 16.50
C GLN A 47 -0.06 -1.09 16.37
N ASN A 48 -1.07 -1.10 15.51
CA ASN A 48 -1.89 -2.29 15.32
C ASN A 48 -1.09 -3.44 14.70
N ILE A 49 -0.27 -3.16 13.67
CA ILE A 49 0.61 -4.19 13.06
C ILE A 49 1.61 -4.72 14.10
N ASN A 50 2.20 -3.85 14.93
CA ASN A 50 3.12 -4.28 15.99
C ASN A 50 2.45 -5.21 17.00
N ASN A 51 1.17 -5.00 17.29
CA ASN A 51 0.40 -5.84 18.22
C ASN A 51 0.05 -7.20 17.61
N ASP A 52 -0.29 -7.23 16.32
CA ASP A 52 -0.64 -8.45 15.59
C ASP A 52 0.59 -9.32 15.28
N HIS A 53 1.75 -8.68 15.04
CA HIS A 53 2.98 -9.34 14.57
C HIS A 53 4.12 -9.13 15.56
N GLN A 54 4.20 -9.98 16.60
CA GLN A 54 5.12 -9.83 17.74
C GLN A 54 6.62 -9.65 17.38
N ASN A 55 7.06 -10.18 16.23
CA ASN A 55 8.44 -10.08 15.76
C ASN A 55 8.63 -9.07 14.62
N PHE A 56 7.62 -8.25 14.33
CA PHE A 56 7.63 -7.29 13.25
C PHE A 56 7.02 -5.96 13.73
N ALA A 57 7.91 -5.00 14.05
CA ALA A 57 7.52 -3.71 14.60
C ALA A 57 7.79 -2.54 13.63
N PRO A 58 7.05 -2.42 12.50
CA PRO A 58 7.27 -1.34 11.55
C PRO A 58 6.86 0.00 12.17
N THR A 59 7.65 1.03 11.91
CA THR A 59 7.31 2.42 12.24
C THR A 59 6.23 2.97 11.29
N LYS A 60 5.53 4.02 11.71
CA LYS A 60 4.59 4.77 10.85
C LYS A 60 5.17 5.19 9.49
N ARG A 61 6.47 5.54 9.44
CA ARG A 61 7.17 5.88 8.20
C ARG A 61 7.36 4.66 7.31
N GLN A 62 7.71 3.50 7.88
CA GLN A 62 7.83 2.25 7.13
C GLN A 62 6.48 1.79 6.59
N CYS A 63 5.40 1.89 7.37
CA CYS A 63 4.03 1.59 6.89
C CYS A 63 3.65 2.47 5.69
N ARG A 64 3.86 3.79 5.78
CA ARG A 64 3.59 4.72 4.67
C ARG A 64 4.44 4.38 3.44
N ASN A 65 5.74 4.13 3.61
CA ASN A 65 6.63 3.82 2.49
C ASN A 65 6.24 2.51 1.82
N LYS A 66 5.93 1.46 2.59
CA LYS A 66 5.45 0.19 2.03
C LYS A 66 4.12 0.37 1.31
N TRP A 67 3.19 1.14 1.86
CA TRP A 67 1.93 1.44 1.20
C TRP A 67 2.12 2.14 -0.15
N ASN A 68 3.01 3.14 -0.22
CA ASN A 68 3.32 3.81 -1.48
C ASN A 68 3.96 2.84 -2.50
N ALA A 69 4.82 1.94 -2.04
CA ALA A 69 5.40 0.90 -2.90
C ALA A 69 4.31 -0.06 -3.44
N LEU A 70 3.39 -0.51 -2.59
CA LEU A 70 2.25 -1.35 -2.99
C LEU A 70 1.37 -0.65 -4.04
N LYS A 71 1.03 0.63 -3.82
CA LYS A 71 0.29 1.43 -4.80
C LYS A 71 1.03 1.54 -6.14
N SER A 72 2.34 1.83 -6.09
CA SER A 72 3.17 1.91 -7.29
C SER A 72 3.21 0.60 -8.08
N GLY A 73 3.38 -0.53 -7.38
CA GLY A 73 3.38 -1.87 -7.96
C GLY A 73 2.05 -2.22 -8.62
N TYR A 74 0.94 -1.91 -7.96
CA TYR A 74 -0.41 -2.10 -8.51
C TYR A 74 -0.65 -1.25 -9.77
N GLU A 75 -0.31 0.04 -9.75
CA GLU A 75 -0.45 0.90 -10.92
C GLU A 75 0.43 0.42 -12.09
N ASN A 76 1.65 -0.03 -11.80
CA ASN A 76 2.55 -0.58 -12.79
C ASN A 76 1.95 -1.83 -13.45
N LEU A 77 1.41 -2.76 -12.65
CA LEU A 77 0.72 -3.95 -13.16
C LEU A 77 -0.50 -3.57 -14.01
N LYS A 78 -1.33 -2.62 -13.57
CA LYS A 78 -2.45 -2.13 -14.38
C LYS A 78 -2.01 -1.58 -15.74
N ARG A 79 -0.92 -0.81 -15.78
CA ARG A 79 -0.36 -0.27 -17.03
C ARG A 79 0.13 -1.38 -17.95
N LEU A 80 0.85 -2.36 -17.41
CA LEU A 80 1.34 -3.50 -18.19
C LEU A 80 0.19 -4.32 -18.77
N LEU A 81 -0.86 -4.57 -17.98
CA LEU A 81 -2.03 -5.33 -18.40
C LEU A 81 -2.89 -4.58 -19.44
N SER A 82 -2.93 -3.24 -19.40
CA SER A 82 -3.68 -2.43 -20.37
C SER A 82 -2.91 -2.12 -21.66
N GLY A 83 -1.65 -2.56 -21.77
CA GLY A 83 -0.77 -2.20 -22.88
C GLY A 83 -0.21 -0.78 -22.80
N ASN A 84 -0.43 -0.07 -21.69
CA ASN A 84 0.12 1.24 -21.38
C ASN A 84 -0.03 2.29 -22.50
N PRO A 85 -1.26 2.60 -22.95
CA PRO A 85 -1.50 3.48 -24.10
C PRO A 85 -0.95 4.90 -23.91
N GLU A 86 -0.88 5.37 -22.66
CA GLU A 86 -0.36 6.70 -22.32
C GLU A 86 1.18 6.74 -22.25
N GLY A 87 1.86 5.60 -22.38
CA GLY A 87 3.32 5.52 -22.45
C GLY A 87 4.03 5.90 -21.14
N PHE A 88 3.36 5.77 -19.99
CA PHE A 88 4.00 6.04 -18.70
C PHE A 88 5.16 5.09 -18.41
N PRO A 89 6.16 5.50 -17.61
CA PRO A 89 7.20 4.60 -17.16
C PRO A 89 6.63 3.35 -16.48
N THR A 90 7.19 2.20 -16.85
CA THR A 90 6.90 0.90 -16.22
C THR A 90 8.20 0.26 -15.75
N HIS A 91 8.08 -0.72 -14.87
CA HIS A 91 9.18 -1.53 -14.39
C HIS A 91 8.77 -3.00 -14.30
N THR A 92 9.74 -3.90 -14.18
CA THR A 92 9.46 -5.30 -13.89
C THR A 92 8.74 -5.41 -12.54
N PRO A 93 7.56 -6.06 -12.47
CA PRO A 93 6.87 -6.31 -11.21
C PRO A 93 7.71 -7.18 -10.27
N THR A 94 7.54 -6.97 -8.97
CA THR A 94 8.10 -7.86 -7.95
C THR A 94 7.07 -8.94 -7.58
N LEU A 95 7.55 -10.03 -6.95
CA LEU A 95 6.66 -11.06 -6.41
C LEU A 95 5.63 -10.51 -5.40
N HIS A 96 5.95 -9.41 -4.70
CA HIS A 96 5.00 -8.75 -3.80
C HIS A 96 3.90 -8.02 -4.59
N ASP A 97 4.27 -7.37 -5.70
CA ASP A 97 3.30 -6.62 -6.51
C ASP A 97 2.26 -7.58 -7.09
N GLU A 98 2.71 -8.71 -7.64
CA GLU A 98 1.82 -9.75 -8.18
C GLU A 98 0.96 -10.38 -7.09
N ARG A 99 1.57 -10.75 -5.95
CA ARG A 99 0.86 -11.42 -4.84
C ARG A 99 -0.27 -10.59 -4.25
N PHE A 100 -0.06 -9.28 -4.11
CA PHE A 100 -1.01 -8.38 -3.45
C PHE A 100 -1.82 -7.54 -4.44
N HIS A 101 -1.74 -7.83 -5.74
CA HIS A 101 -2.46 -7.08 -6.77
C HIS A 101 -3.98 -7.14 -6.54
N ASP A 102 -4.53 -8.34 -6.34
CA ASP A 102 -5.97 -8.54 -6.17
C ASP A 102 -6.45 -8.01 -4.80
N GLU A 103 -5.59 -8.09 -3.78
CA GLU A 103 -5.81 -7.42 -2.50
C GLU A 103 -5.82 -5.88 -2.61
N LEU A 104 -5.43 -5.30 -3.73
CA LEU A 104 -5.57 -3.86 -3.96
C LEU A 104 -6.74 -3.54 -4.89
N SER A 105 -7.25 -4.50 -5.68
CA SER A 105 -8.30 -4.28 -6.69
C SER A 105 -9.72 -4.17 -6.12
N ASP A 106 -10.09 -5.02 -5.18
CA ASP A 106 -11.51 -5.35 -4.96
C ASP A 106 -12.30 -4.33 -4.15
N GLU A 107 -11.65 -3.53 -3.29
CA GLU A 107 -12.36 -2.64 -2.37
C GLU A 107 -11.81 -1.21 -2.31
N PHE A 108 -10.52 -1.03 -2.55
CA PHE A 108 -9.85 0.24 -2.21
C PHE A 108 -10.02 1.32 -3.29
N TRP A 109 -9.98 0.94 -4.57
CA TRP A 109 -10.04 1.90 -5.69
C TRP A 109 -11.44 2.04 -6.30
N LEU A 110 -12.34 1.06 -6.12
CA LEU A 110 -13.70 1.11 -6.65
C LEU A 110 -14.64 1.98 -5.78
N ALA A 111 -14.35 2.13 -4.48
CA ALA A 111 -15.17 2.96 -3.59
C ALA A 111 -15.01 4.48 -3.86
N GLU A 112 -13.86 4.94 -4.38
CA GLU A 112 -13.66 6.35 -4.72
C GLU A 112 -14.44 6.78 -5.97
N SER A 113 -14.77 5.86 -6.90
CA SER A 113 -15.61 6.19 -8.06
C SER A 113 -17.10 6.26 -7.73
N ASN A 114 -17.57 5.49 -6.73
CA ASN A 114 -19.00 5.44 -6.39
C ASN A 114 -19.47 6.59 -5.47
N ASN A 115 -18.56 7.31 -4.82
CA ASN A 115 -18.90 8.49 -4.01
C ASN A 115 -19.04 9.80 -4.82
N LEU A 116 -18.78 9.77 -6.13
CA LEU A 116 -19.00 10.91 -7.04
C LEU A 116 -20.31 10.82 -7.83
N LEU A 117 -21.11 9.76 -7.63
CA LEU A 117 -22.40 9.55 -8.31
C LEU A 117 -23.63 9.90 -7.45
N PHE A 118 -23.42 10.42 -6.24
CA PHE A 118 -24.49 10.81 -5.31
C PHE A 118 -24.37 12.25 -4.78
N ASN A 119 -23.89 13.19 -5.61
CA ASN A 119 -24.00 14.62 -5.34
C ASN A 119 -24.58 15.36 -6.54
#